data_AF-A0A9P5X2Z7-F1
#
_entry.id   AF-A0A9P5X2Z7-F1
#
_cell.length_a   1.000
_cell.length_b   1.000
_cell.length_c   1.000
_cell.angle_alpha   90.00
_cell.angle_beta   90.00
_cell.angle_gamma   90.00
#
_symmetry.space_group_name_H-M   'P 1'
#
loop_
_entity.id
_entity.type
_entity.pdbx_description
1 polymer ?
#
loop_
_entity_poly.entity_id
_entity_poly.type
_entity_poly.pdbx_seq_one_letter_code
_entity_poly.pdbx_strand_id
1 'polypeptide(L)'
;MKELEEHTIPGAEFDSSERDPPPQCHPGTRLKIVEQTQEFFDNYRDGKRLLWVVGPAGVGKSAIMQTLAEIASTPSSNVMLGASLFFSVNGRDNASKAITTLAYQIAVNHHPYRQFVHNEINNDPKLPTKSIQMQFRKFIIKPFTNHGIYHEPKPLLILIDGLDECADKEKQCQLISLISNFSLTHPDVPLIWVIASRPEPHITTTFSQAGIASSFVKQEIVIDSDEGRADVERYLHDELKKIRENLPETRKLLLYVVSKVLVSRYIGTTYCPAGVPMISRL
;
A
#
# COMPACT_ATOMS: atom_id res chain seq x y z
N MET A 1 -4.73 19.38 -19.26
CA MET A 1 -5.09 18.47 -18.15
C MET A 1 -6.20 17.49 -18.53
N LYS A 2 -7.31 17.93 -19.15
CA LYS A 2 -8.37 17.04 -19.66
C LYS A 2 -7.84 15.87 -20.53
N GLU A 3 -6.93 16.17 -21.45
CA GLU A 3 -6.30 15.13 -22.29
C GLU A 3 -5.54 14.06 -21.48
N LEU A 4 -4.91 14.45 -20.35
CA LEU A 4 -4.22 13.50 -19.48
C LEU A 4 -5.20 12.68 -18.65
N GLU A 5 -6.30 13.31 -18.19
CA GLU A 5 -7.38 12.70 -17.41
C GLU A 5 -7.97 11.47 -18.11
N GLU A 6 -8.22 11.54 -19.42
CA GLU A 6 -8.72 10.42 -20.23
C GLU A 6 -7.78 9.18 -20.23
N HIS A 7 -6.50 9.41 -19.94
CA HIS A 7 -5.46 8.40 -19.88
C HIS A 7 -5.13 7.96 -18.44
N THR A 8 -5.96 8.33 -17.46
CA THR A 8 -5.83 7.87 -16.07
C THR A 8 -6.69 6.63 -15.78
N ILE A 9 -6.49 6.01 -14.61
CA ILE A 9 -7.32 4.96 -14.04
C ILE A 9 -8.37 5.65 -13.14
N PRO A 10 -9.64 5.75 -13.60
CA PRO A 10 -10.68 6.39 -12.79
C PRO A 10 -10.86 5.68 -11.46
N GLY A 11 -11.05 6.47 -10.41
CA GLY A 11 -11.37 5.99 -9.07
C GLY A 11 -10.25 5.28 -8.33
N ALA A 12 -9.01 5.42 -8.79
CA ALA A 12 -7.84 4.83 -8.15
C ALA A 12 -7.26 5.73 -7.04
N GLU A 13 -7.72 6.97 -6.93
CA GLU A 13 -7.35 7.93 -5.88
C GLU A 13 -7.83 7.47 -4.50
N PHE A 14 -7.10 7.86 -3.44
CA PHE A 14 -7.45 7.52 -2.07
C PHE A 14 -8.80 8.10 -1.60
N ASP A 15 -9.27 9.18 -2.23
CA ASP A 15 -10.47 9.95 -1.91
C ASP A 15 -11.58 9.82 -2.97
N SER A 16 -11.47 8.84 -3.88
CA SER A 16 -12.50 8.57 -4.87
C SER A 16 -13.81 8.08 -4.25
N SER A 17 -14.94 8.55 -4.80
CA SER A 17 -16.28 8.03 -4.49
C SER A 17 -16.46 6.55 -4.83
N GLU A 18 -15.69 6.00 -5.78
CA GLU A 18 -15.70 4.56 -6.08
C GLU A 18 -15.07 3.71 -4.97
N ARG A 19 -14.42 4.38 -4.01
CA ARG A 19 -13.81 3.77 -2.84
C ARG A 19 -14.53 4.21 -1.57
N ASP A 20 -15.75 4.73 -1.64
CA ASP A 20 -16.52 5.13 -0.45
C ASP A 20 -17.51 4.01 0.00
N PRO A 21 -17.47 3.55 1.27
CA PRO A 21 -16.46 3.85 2.28
C PRO A 21 -15.12 3.14 1.98
N PRO A 22 -13.97 3.77 2.29
CA PRO A 22 -12.68 3.19 1.96
C PRO A 22 -12.30 2.08 2.95
N PRO A 23 -11.35 1.20 2.58
CA PRO A 23 -10.76 0.27 3.54
C PRO A 23 -10.15 1.07 4.71
N GLN A 24 -10.54 0.76 5.94
CA GLN A 24 -10.07 1.46 7.13
C GLN A 24 -9.42 0.48 8.11
N CYS A 25 -8.36 0.94 8.78
CA CYS A 25 -7.83 0.21 9.92
C CYS A 25 -8.86 0.29 11.06
N HIS A 26 -9.10 -0.83 11.74
CA HIS A 26 -9.94 -0.82 12.94
C HIS A 26 -9.28 0.08 14.01
N PRO A 27 -10.04 0.92 14.75
CA PRO A 27 -9.47 1.78 15.77
C PRO A 27 -8.51 1.06 16.72
N GLY A 28 -7.31 1.61 16.87
CA GLY A 28 -6.26 1.04 17.71
C GLY A 28 -5.55 -0.18 17.12
N THR A 29 -5.79 -0.56 15.86
CA THR A 29 -5.04 -1.64 15.19
C THR A 29 -4.02 -1.10 14.21
N ARG A 30 -3.05 -1.93 13.79
CA ARG A 30 -2.03 -1.57 12.79
C ARG A 30 -1.18 -0.32 13.12
N LEU A 31 -1.19 0.11 14.38
CA LEU A 31 -0.47 1.32 14.82
C LEU A 31 1.03 1.21 14.55
N LYS A 32 1.64 0.09 14.94
CA LYS A 32 3.09 -0.14 14.78
C LYS A 32 3.57 -0.01 13.34
N ILE A 33 2.83 -0.54 12.36
CA ILE A 33 3.22 -0.46 10.94
C ILE A 33 3.05 0.96 10.40
N VAL A 34 1.99 1.65 10.80
CA VAL A 34 1.78 3.07 10.46
C VAL A 34 2.91 3.92 11.04
N GLU A 35 3.23 3.75 12.33
CA GLU A 35 4.33 4.45 13.01
C GLU A 35 5.67 4.21 12.34
N GLN A 36 6.03 2.94 12.07
CA GLN A 36 7.26 2.58 11.35
C GLN A 36 7.32 3.20 9.94
N THR A 37 6.17 3.34 9.27
CA THR A 37 6.11 3.97 7.95
C THR A 37 6.30 5.49 8.06
N GLN A 38 5.76 6.12 9.11
CA GLN A 38 6.00 7.54 9.39
C GLN A 38 7.47 7.80 9.76
N GLU A 39 8.09 6.93 10.56
CA GLU A 39 9.53 6.98 10.85
C GLU A 39 10.37 6.85 9.58
N PHE A 40 9.96 5.97 8.65
CA PHE A 40 10.60 5.87 7.34
C PHE A 40 10.53 7.19 6.56
N PHE A 41 9.41 7.91 6.65
CA PHE A 41 9.26 9.22 6.03
C PHE A 41 10.15 10.28 6.68
N ASP A 42 10.27 10.31 8.00
CA ASP A 42 11.13 11.26 8.72
C ASP A 42 12.61 11.08 8.36
N ASN A 43 13.03 9.83 8.19
CA ASN A 43 14.42 9.48 7.89
C ASN A 43 14.73 9.49 6.39
N TYR A 44 13.85 10.04 5.55
CA TYR A 44 14.05 9.94 4.11
C TYR A 44 15.41 10.50 3.69
N ARG A 45 15.84 11.69 4.14
CA ARG A 45 17.07 12.34 3.65
C ARG A 45 18.31 11.43 3.65
N ASP A 46 18.54 10.70 4.74
CA ASP A 46 19.70 9.82 4.91
C ASP A 46 19.39 8.33 4.63
N GLY A 47 18.12 8.01 4.34
CA GLY A 47 17.62 6.67 4.17
C GLY A 47 17.35 6.27 2.71
N LYS A 48 16.52 5.24 2.55
CA LYS A 48 16.01 4.81 1.23
C LYS A 48 14.74 5.61 0.87
N ARG A 49 14.36 5.61 -0.42
CA ARG A 49 13.15 6.32 -0.91
C ARG A 49 11.99 5.38 -1.27
N LEU A 50 12.20 4.08 -1.23
CA LEU A 50 11.19 3.09 -1.56
C LEU A 50 10.92 2.20 -0.34
N LEU A 51 9.66 2.12 0.08
CA LEU A 51 9.16 1.17 1.06
C LEU A 51 8.27 0.15 0.34
N TRP A 52 8.50 -1.13 0.61
CA TRP A 52 7.65 -2.21 0.12
C TRP A 52 6.92 -2.86 1.29
N VAL A 53 5.62 -2.60 1.39
CA VAL A 53 4.71 -3.21 2.35
C VAL A 53 4.18 -4.51 1.76
N VAL A 54 4.58 -5.64 2.33
CA VAL A 54 4.28 -6.96 1.77
C VAL A 54 3.50 -7.82 2.74
N GLY A 55 2.54 -8.58 2.21
CA GLY A 55 1.79 -9.53 3.01
C GLY A 55 0.68 -10.20 2.20
N PRO A 56 0.12 -11.31 2.70
CA PRO A 56 -0.91 -12.07 2.00
C PRO A 56 -2.24 -11.28 1.87
N ALA A 57 -3.21 -11.85 1.17
CA ALA A 57 -4.55 -11.27 1.06
C ALA A 57 -5.22 -11.16 2.44
N GLY A 58 -6.04 -10.12 2.63
CA GLY A 58 -6.85 -9.95 3.85
C GLY A 58 -6.11 -9.44 5.09
N VAL A 59 -4.78 -9.21 5.04
CA VAL A 59 -4.04 -8.68 6.21
C VAL A 59 -4.18 -7.17 6.43
N GLY A 60 -4.99 -6.48 5.61
CA GLY A 60 -5.25 -5.04 5.79
C GLY A 60 -4.23 -4.10 5.15
N LYS A 61 -3.47 -4.54 4.14
CA LYS A 61 -2.53 -3.66 3.40
C LYS A 61 -3.22 -2.40 2.85
N SER A 62 -4.33 -2.56 2.13
CA SER A 62 -5.08 -1.43 1.56
C SER A 62 -5.62 -0.47 2.63
N ALA A 63 -6.00 -0.99 3.80
CA ALA A 63 -6.42 -0.18 4.94
C ALA A 63 -5.26 0.65 5.51
N ILE A 64 -4.07 0.06 5.62
CA ILE A 64 -2.85 0.78 6.01
C ILE A 64 -2.51 1.85 4.98
N MET A 65 -2.53 1.51 3.69
CA MET A 65 -2.24 2.44 2.60
C MET A 65 -3.25 3.60 2.56
N GLN A 66 -4.53 3.34 2.83
CA GLN A 66 -5.56 4.37 2.98
C GLN A 66 -5.24 5.29 4.17
N THR A 67 -4.96 4.71 5.35
CA THR A 67 -4.61 5.49 6.55
C THR A 67 -3.39 6.38 6.31
N LEU A 68 -2.36 5.88 5.61
CA LEU A 68 -1.19 6.67 5.24
C LEU A 68 -1.54 7.84 4.30
N ALA A 69 -2.42 7.61 3.32
CA ALA A 69 -2.89 8.67 2.40
C ALA A 69 -3.67 9.76 3.15
N GLU A 70 -4.55 9.36 4.06
CA GLU A 70 -5.34 10.27 4.90
C GLU A 70 -4.44 11.11 5.82
N ILE A 71 -3.48 10.47 6.51
CA ILE A 71 -2.48 11.15 7.33
C ILE A 71 -1.67 12.15 6.48
N ALA A 72 -1.17 11.72 5.33
CA ALA A 72 -0.36 12.55 4.43
C ALA A 72 -1.11 13.74 3.82
N SER A 73 -2.45 13.69 3.82
CA SER A 73 -3.32 14.79 3.40
C SER A 73 -3.58 15.82 4.51
N THR A 74 -3.17 15.54 5.75
CA THR A 74 -3.31 16.49 6.86
C THR A 74 -2.21 17.56 6.84
N PRO A 75 -2.51 18.82 7.23
CA PRO A 75 -1.51 19.89 7.29
C PRO A 75 -0.33 19.60 8.23
N SER A 76 -0.56 18.81 9.27
CA SER A 76 0.44 18.41 10.28
C SER A 76 1.41 17.32 9.82
N SER A 77 1.15 16.66 8.69
CA SER A 77 2.02 15.62 8.15
C SER A 77 3.41 16.17 7.79
N ASN A 78 4.45 15.38 8.02
CA ASN A 78 5.83 15.65 7.59
C ASN A 78 6.05 15.47 6.08
N VAL A 79 5.15 14.75 5.40
CA VAL A 79 5.12 14.53 3.95
C VAL A 79 3.92 15.23 3.33
N MET A 80 3.98 15.48 2.01
CA MET A 80 2.85 15.92 1.21
C MET A 80 2.37 14.77 0.33
N LEU A 81 1.09 14.39 0.39
CA LEU A 81 0.55 13.41 -0.56
C LEU A 81 0.57 13.99 -1.98
N GLY A 82 1.40 13.41 -2.85
CA GLY A 82 1.46 13.79 -4.26
C GLY A 82 0.49 13.00 -5.12
N ALA A 83 0.48 11.68 -4.93
CA ALA A 83 -0.42 10.78 -5.64
C ALA A 83 -0.65 9.49 -4.85
N SER A 84 -1.79 8.87 -5.12
CA SER A 84 -2.18 7.56 -4.61
C SER A 84 -2.84 6.76 -5.71
N LEU A 85 -2.45 5.50 -5.84
CA LEU A 85 -2.96 4.59 -6.86
C LEU A 85 -3.33 3.27 -6.21
N PHE A 86 -4.64 3.03 -6.06
CA PHE A 86 -5.20 1.80 -5.53
C PHE A 86 -5.67 0.91 -6.68
N PHE A 87 -4.80 -0.01 -7.10
CA PHE A 87 -5.18 -1.02 -8.07
C PHE A 87 -6.30 -1.90 -7.51
N SER A 88 -7.15 -2.38 -8.42
CA SER A 88 -8.15 -3.38 -8.10
C SER A 88 -8.52 -4.20 -9.33
N VAL A 89 -8.72 -5.50 -9.13
CA VAL A 89 -9.28 -6.39 -10.16
C VAL A 89 -10.67 -5.97 -10.64
N ASN A 90 -11.36 -5.10 -9.90
CA ASN A 90 -12.68 -4.57 -10.25
C ASN A 90 -12.58 -3.29 -11.10
N GLY A 91 -11.87 -3.34 -12.22
CA GLY A 91 -11.83 -2.25 -13.21
C GLY A 91 -10.74 -1.19 -13.00
N ARG A 92 -9.83 -1.39 -12.05
CA ARG A 92 -8.67 -0.51 -11.79
C ARG A 92 -7.36 -1.28 -11.89
N ASP A 93 -7.19 -2.12 -12.91
CA ASP A 93 -6.09 -3.09 -13.02
C ASP A 93 -5.08 -2.76 -14.16
N ASN A 94 -5.28 -1.66 -14.90
CA ASN A 94 -4.49 -1.33 -16.07
C ASN A 94 -3.21 -0.53 -15.73
N ALA A 95 -2.09 -1.22 -15.45
CA ALA A 95 -0.81 -0.55 -15.16
C ALA A 95 -0.25 0.33 -16.30
N SER A 96 -0.71 0.18 -17.54
CA SER A 96 -0.27 1.06 -18.65
C SER A 96 -0.64 2.52 -18.40
N LYS A 97 -1.65 2.75 -17.55
CA LYS A 97 -2.12 4.08 -17.13
C LYS A 97 -1.58 4.51 -15.77
N ALA A 98 -0.70 3.72 -15.13
CA ALA A 98 -0.21 4.03 -13.79
C ALA A 98 0.52 5.38 -13.75
N ILE A 99 1.48 5.58 -14.65
CA ILE A 99 2.30 6.80 -14.63
C ILE A 99 1.51 8.05 -15.01
N THR A 100 0.59 7.95 -15.98
CA THR A 100 -0.31 9.05 -16.32
C THR A 100 -1.25 9.40 -15.17
N THR A 101 -1.76 8.41 -14.44
CA THR A 101 -2.59 8.62 -13.23
C THR A 101 -1.81 9.35 -12.14
N LEU A 102 -0.60 8.86 -11.82
CA LEU A 102 0.27 9.52 -10.84
C LEU A 102 0.61 10.96 -11.27
N ALA A 103 0.98 11.15 -12.54
CA ALA A 103 1.30 12.47 -13.08
C ALA A 103 0.10 13.41 -13.03
N TYR A 104 -1.09 12.94 -13.34
CA TYR A 104 -2.31 13.73 -13.26
C TYR A 104 -2.55 14.22 -11.82
N GLN A 105 -2.52 13.33 -10.84
CA GLN A 105 -2.75 13.68 -9.43
C GLN A 105 -1.71 14.68 -8.90
N ILE A 106 -0.41 14.48 -9.22
CA ILE A 106 0.64 15.45 -8.85
C ILE A 106 0.37 16.81 -9.50
N ALA A 107 -0.04 16.84 -10.77
CA ALA A 107 -0.36 18.08 -11.48
C ALA A 107 -1.60 18.78 -10.91
N VAL A 108 -2.57 18.06 -10.38
CA VAL A 108 -3.71 18.67 -9.68
C VAL A 108 -3.23 19.42 -8.43
N ASN A 109 -2.25 18.89 -7.70
CA ASN A 109 -1.82 19.44 -6.41
C ASN A 109 -0.60 20.38 -6.47
N HIS A 110 0.21 20.33 -7.54
CA HIS A 110 1.46 21.10 -7.68
C HIS A 110 1.51 21.91 -8.98
N HIS A 111 1.35 23.23 -8.87
CA HIS A 111 1.19 24.12 -10.03
C HIS A 111 2.41 24.19 -10.97
N PRO A 112 3.66 24.33 -10.49
CA PRO A 112 4.86 24.25 -11.36
C PRO A 112 4.93 22.94 -12.14
N TYR A 113 4.60 21.81 -11.51
CA TYR A 113 4.54 20.52 -12.17
C TYR A 113 3.41 20.41 -13.19
N ARG A 114 2.24 20.99 -12.90
CA ARG A 114 1.13 21.09 -13.86
C ARG A 114 1.55 21.79 -15.14
N GLN A 115 2.25 22.92 -15.03
CA GLN A 115 2.74 23.67 -16.19
C GLN A 115 3.75 22.85 -17.00
N PHE A 116 4.67 22.18 -16.32
CA PHE A 116 5.64 21.29 -16.96
C PHE A 116 4.96 20.17 -17.75
N VAL A 117 4.02 19.45 -17.12
CA VAL A 117 3.26 18.36 -17.76
C VAL A 117 2.43 18.87 -18.93
N HIS A 118 1.79 20.04 -18.79
CA HIS A 118 1.03 20.65 -19.87
C HIS A 118 1.91 20.91 -21.10
N ASN A 119 3.11 21.44 -20.91
CA ASN A 119 4.06 21.67 -22.00
C ASN A 119 4.54 20.37 -22.65
N GLU A 120 4.84 19.34 -21.86
CA GLU A 120 5.25 18.03 -22.39
C GLU A 120 4.13 17.37 -23.24
N ILE A 121 2.87 17.51 -22.83
CA ILE A 121 1.72 17.01 -23.60
C ILE A 121 1.47 17.85 -24.86
N ASN A 122 1.53 19.18 -24.77
CA ASN A 122 1.36 20.05 -25.95
C ASN A 122 2.42 19.78 -27.02
N ASN A 123 3.65 19.47 -26.61
CA ASN A 123 4.75 19.13 -27.52
C ASN A 123 4.60 17.73 -28.14
N ASP A 124 3.98 16.79 -27.42
CA ASP A 124 3.78 15.41 -27.85
C ASP A 124 2.44 14.86 -27.32
N PRO A 125 1.33 15.13 -28.03
CA PRO A 125 -0.01 14.72 -27.57
C PRO A 125 -0.19 13.21 -27.41
N LYS A 126 0.68 12.41 -28.03
CA LYS A 126 0.67 10.94 -27.90
C LYS A 126 1.42 10.45 -26.66
N LEU A 127 2.11 11.31 -25.92
CA LEU A 127 2.90 10.94 -24.74
C LEU A 127 2.12 10.06 -23.73
N PRO A 128 0.83 10.31 -23.42
CA PRO A 128 0.06 9.45 -22.52
C PRO A 128 -0.19 8.02 -23.01
N THR A 129 0.05 7.75 -24.29
CA THR A 129 -0.08 6.40 -24.90
C THR A 129 1.26 5.74 -25.19
N LYS A 130 2.38 6.42 -24.91
CA LYS A 130 3.73 5.85 -25.06
C LYS A 130 4.01 4.83 -23.97
N SER A 131 5.13 4.11 -24.11
CA SER A 131 5.54 3.10 -23.12
C SER A 131 5.67 3.69 -21.71
N ILE A 132 5.43 2.86 -20.69
CA ILE A 132 5.57 3.24 -19.27
C ILE A 132 6.96 3.85 -19.01
N GLN A 133 8.03 3.34 -19.61
CA GLN A 133 9.37 3.92 -19.44
C GLN A 133 9.47 5.34 -20.00
N MET A 134 8.84 5.60 -21.15
CA MET A 134 8.84 6.95 -21.73
C MET A 134 8.01 7.90 -20.86
N GLN A 135 6.84 7.46 -20.41
CA GLN A 135 6.00 8.22 -19.48
C GLN A 135 6.75 8.50 -18.18
N PHE A 136 7.40 7.50 -17.58
CA PHE A 136 8.16 7.64 -16.34
C PHE A 136 9.32 8.62 -16.51
N ARG A 137 10.07 8.53 -17.62
CA ARG A 137 11.14 9.48 -17.94
C ARG A 137 10.60 10.91 -18.03
N LYS A 138 9.48 11.09 -18.72
CA LYS A 138 8.92 12.41 -19.05
C LYS A 138 8.17 13.06 -17.89
N PHE A 139 7.42 12.27 -17.12
CA PHE A 139 6.58 12.76 -16.03
C PHE A 139 7.23 12.63 -14.65
N ILE A 140 8.20 11.74 -14.44
CA ILE A 140 8.88 11.60 -13.14
C ILE A 140 10.33 12.07 -13.22
N ILE A 141 11.16 11.45 -14.06
CA ILE A 141 12.60 11.75 -14.05
C ILE A 141 12.86 13.21 -14.41
N LYS A 142 12.45 13.66 -15.60
CA LYS A 142 12.74 15.01 -16.09
C LYS A 142 12.30 16.16 -15.19
N PRO A 143 11.06 16.20 -14.67
CA PRO A 143 10.61 17.32 -13.85
C PRO A 143 11.34 17.36 -12.51
N PHE A 144 11.48 16.22 -11.84
CA PHE A 144 12.02 16.19 -10.48
C PHE A 144 13.56 16.19 -10.43
N THR A 145 14.24 15.82 -11.53
CA THR A 145 15.72 15.79 -11.59
C THR A 145 16.25 16.95 -12.44
N ASN A 146 16.10 16.88 -13.77
CA ASN A 146 16.73 17.81 -14.71
C ASN A 146 16.27 19.26 -14.53
N HIS A 147 15.01 19.46 -14.13
CA HIS A 147 14.44 20.79 -13.91
C HIS A 147 14.27 21.12 -12.43
N GLY A 148 14.35 20.12 -11.54
CA GLY A 148 14.23 20.29 -10.09
C GLY A 148 12.95 20.99 -9.65
N ILE A 149 11.81 20.78 -10.33
CA ILE A 149 10.62 21.67 -10.18
C ILE A 149 9.87 21.55 -8.84
N TYR A 150 10.37 20.75 -7.92
CA TYR A 150 9.78 20.55 -6.59
C TYR A 150 10.72 21.13 -5.53
N HIS A 151 10.30 22.23 -4.92
CA HIS A 151 11.06 22.98 -3.93
C HIS A 151 10.35 23.09 -2.58
N GLU A 152 9.30 22.29 -2.39
CA GLU A 152 8.56 22.29 -1.13
C GLU A 152 9.42 21.71 0.01
N PRO A 153 9.23 22.17 1.27
CA PRO A 153 10.02 21.71 2.40
C PRO A 153 9.75 20.25 2.77
N LYS A 154 8.52 19.78 2.51
CA LYS A 154 8.07 18.40 2.75
C LYS A 154 8.34 17.57 1.50
N PRO A 155 8.81 16.31 1.61
CA PRO A 155 8.90 15.44 0.46
C PRO A 155 7.52 15.01 -0.03
N LEU A 156 7.45 14.68 -1.33
CA LEU A 156 6.23 14.22 -1.98
C LEU A 156 6.09 12.71 -1.82
N LEU A 157 4.99 12.26 -1.25
CA LEU A 157 4.64 10.85 -1.06
C LEU A 157 3.83 10.33 -2.25
N ILE A 158 4.23 9.18 -2.78
CA ILE A 158 3.53 8.44 -3.82
C ILE A 158 3.20 7.04 -3.30
N LEU A 159 1.91 6.73 -3.24
CA LEU A 159 1.39 5.45 -2.76
C LEU A 159 0.89 4.60 -3.93
N ILE A 160 1.32 3.34 -3.99
CA ILE A 160 0.82 2.34 -4.95
C ILE A 160 0.36 1.12 -4.16
N ASP A 161 -0.95 0.96 -4.01
CA ASP A 161 -1.56 -0.20 -3.36
C ASP A 161 -2.03 -1.24 -4.38
N GLY A 162 -1.98 -2.51 -3.99
CA GLY A 162 -2.47 -3.61 -4.80
C GLY A 162 -1.68 -3.84 -6.08
N LEU A 163 -0.35 -3.64 -6.09
CA LEU A 163 0.45 -3.83 -7.32
C LEU A 163 0.21 -5.22 -7.96
N ASP A 164 0.00 -6.26 -7.13
CA ASP A 164 -0.33 -7.62 -7.57
C ASP A 164 -1.69 -7.75 -8.25
N GLU A 165 -2.59 -6.78 -8.04
CA GLU A 165 -3.95 -6.73 -8.62
C GLU A 165 -3.98 -6.08 -10.01
N CYS A 166 -2.85 -5.57 -10.49
CA CYS A 166 -2.71 -5.22 -11.90
C CYS A 166 -2.71 -6.49 -12.78
N ALA A 167 -3.40 -6.47 -13.93
CA ALA A 167 -3.50 -7.65 -14.81
C ALA A 167 -2.16 -8.13 -15.42
N ASP A 168 -1.20 -7.23 -15.63
CA ASP A 168 0.01 -7.49 -16.42
C ASP A 168 1.26 -7.63 -15.52
N LYS A 169 1.72 -8.87 -15.36
CA LYS A 169 2.90 -9.21 -14.54
C LYS A 169 4.19 -8.53 -15.03
N GLU A 170 4.37 -8.36 -16.33
CA GLU A 170 5.57 -7.69 -16.87
C GLU A 170 5.55 -6.21 -16.50
N LYS A 171 4.39 -5.56 -16.57
CA LYS A 171 4.22 -4.16 -16.13
C LYS A 171 4.42 -4.00 -14.63
N GLN A 172 3.99 -4.96 -13.82
CA GLN A 172 4.28 -4.95 -12.37
C GLN A 172 5.79 -4.93 -12.12
N CYS A 173 6.55 -5.85 -12.73
CA CYS A 173 8.02 -5.91 -12.62
C CYS A 173 8.70 -4.64 -13.16
N GLN A 174 8.17 -4.09 -14.26
CA GLN A 174 8.67 -2.88 -14.89
C GLN A 174 8.48 -1.65 -13.99
N LEU A 175 7.32 -1.50 -13.33
CA LEU A 175 7.09 -0.43 -12.36
C LEU A 175 8.07 -0.51 -11.18
N ILE A 176 8.24 -1.71 -10.60
CA ILE A 176 9.22 -1.94 -9.51
C ILE A 176 10.62 -1.52 -9.96
N SER A 177 11.04 -1.95 -11.15
CA SER A 177 12.37 -1.66 -11.69
C SER A 177 12.58 -0.17 -11.92
N LEU A 178 11.60 0.52 -12.51
CA LEU A 178 11.67 1.97 -12.77
C LEU A 178 11.79 2.77 -11.47
N ILE A 179 10.92 2.49 -10.49
CA ILE A 179 10.89 3.19 -9.21
C ILE A 179 12.16 2.90 -8.40
N SER A 180 12.63 1.65 -8.40
CA SER A 180 13.85 1.24 -7.72
C SER A 180 15.09 1.91 -8.31
N ASN A 181 15.24 1.86 -9.63
CA ASN A 181 16.36 2.50 -10.33
C ASN A 181 16.35 4.00 -10.11
N PHE A 182 15.18 4.64 -10.15
CA PHE A 182 15.04 6.06 -9.85
C PHE A 182 15.50 6.40 -8.43
N SER A 183 15.02 5.64 -7.45
CA SER A 183 15.36 5.83 -6.03
C SER A 183 16.85 5.68 -5.75
N LEU A 184 17.55 4.80 -6.48
CA LEU A 184 19.00 4.61 -6.38
C LEU A 184 19.80 5.71 -7.10
N THR A 185 19.35 6.13 -8.28
CA THR A 185 20.09 7.06 -9.14
C THR A 185 19.89 8.52 -8.78
N HIS A 186 18.82 8.84 -8.05
CA HIS A 186 18.46 10.21 -7.69
C HIS A 186 18.08 10.31 -6.19
N PRO A 187 18.99 9.94 -5.26
CA PRO A 187 18.69 9.92 -3.82
C PRO A 187 18.35 11.30 -3.26
N ASP A 188 18.83 12.38 -3.88
CA ASP A 188 18.58 13.76 -3.45
C ASP A 188 17.18 14.27 -3.83
N VAL A 189 16.46 13.55 -4.70
CA VAL A 189 15.11 13.94 -5.09
C VAL A 189 14.13 13.63 -3.95
N PRO A 190 13.32 14.61 -3.52
CA PRO A 190 12.39 14.44 -2.39
C PRO A 190 11.11 13.71 -2.80
N LEU A 191 11.23 12.57 -3.48
CA LEU A 191 10.12 11.67 -3.78
C LEU A 191 10.23 10.41 -2.93
N ILE A 192 9.18 10.11 -2.17
CA ILE A 192 9.06 8.90 -1.36
C ILE A 192 8.01 8.00 -1.98
N TRP A 193 8.33 6.74 -2.16
CA TRP A 193 7.47 5.72 -2.76
C TRP A 193 7.10 4.67 -1.71
N VAL A 194 5.82 4.32 -1.64
CA VAL A 194 5.36 3.14 -0.91
C VAL A 194 4.59 2.26 -1.87
N ILE A 195 5.05 1.02 -2.02
CA ILE A 195 4.38 -0.01 -2.79
C ILE A 195 3.81 -1.03 -1.80
N ALA A 196 2.53 -1.37 -1.93
CA ALA A 196 1.93 -2.48 -1.22
C ALA A 196 1.52 -3.58 -2.19
N SER A 197 1.88 -4.83 -1.87
CA SER A 197 1.53 -5.98 -2.70
C SER A 197 1.51 -7.30 -1.93
N ARG A 198 0.95 -8.33 -2.56
CA ARG A 198 1.22 -9.73 -2.20
C ARG A 198 2.65 -10.13 -2.58
N PRO A 199 3.22 -11.14 -1.92
CA PRO A 199 4.54 -11.67 -2.25
C PRO A 199 4.47 -12.62 -3.47
N GLU A 200 3.89 -12.17 -4.58
CA GLU A 200 3.83 -12.98 -5.80
C GLU A 200 5.25 -13.33 -6.31
N PRO A 201 5.48 -14.50 -6.91
CA PRO A 201 6.83 -14.95 -7.27
C PRO A 201 7.61 -13.98 -8.16
N HIS A 202 6.96 -13.36 -9.15
CA HIS A 202 7.62 -12.40 -10.05
C HIS A 202 7.91 -11.06 -9.36
N ILE A 203 7.06 -10.61 -8.42
CA ILE A 203 7.29 -9.42 -7.60
C ILE A 203 8.48 -9.63 -6.67
N THR A 204 8.45 -10.70 -5.87
CA THR A 204 9.51 -11.05 -4.92
C THR A 204 10.85 -11.27 -5.62
N THR A 205 10.85 -11.95 -6.76
CA THR A 205 12.05 -12.15 -7.59
C THR A 205 12.60 -10.81 -8.09
N THR A 206 11.75 -9.89 -8.55
CA THR A 206 12.18 -8.57 -9.02
C THR A 206 12.84 -7.76 -7.90
N PHE A 207 12.21 -7.71 -6.72
CA PHE A 207 12.81 -7.03 -5.56
C PHE A 207 14.11 -7.68 -5.09
N SER A 208 14.30 -8.98 -5.33
CA SER A 208 15.52 -9.71 -4.95
C SER A 208 16.68 -9.55 -5.95
N GLN A 209 16.47 -8.89 -7.09
CA GLN A 209 17.52 -8.66 -8.08
C GLN A 209 18.63 -7.78 -7.48
N ALA A 210 19.90 -8.09 -7.77
CA ALA A 210 21.05 -7.41 -7.17
C ALA A 210 21.02 -5.87 -7.35
N GLY A 211 20.52 -5.38 -8.50
CA GLY A 211 20.38 -3.95 -8.78
C GLY A 211 19.18 -3.27 -8.12
N ILE A 212 18.30 -4.02 -7.45
CA ILE A 212 17.07 -3.53 -6.81
C ILE A 212 17.10 -3.77 -5.29
N ALA A 213 17.72 -4.85 -4.80
CA ALA A 213 17.72 -5.24 -3.39
C ALA A 213 18.19 -4.12 -2.43
N SER A 214 19.05 -3.22 -2.89
CA SER A 214 19.52 -2.08 -2.11
C SER A 214 18.57 -0.86 -2.14
N SER A 215 17.62 -0.77 -3.08
CA SER A 215 16.79 0.41 -3.33
C SER A 215 15.67 0.63 -2.30
N PHE A 216 15.23 -0.43 -1.61
CA PHE A 216 14.01 -0.39 -0.80
C PHE A 216 14.17 -0.93 0.63
N VAL A 217 13.25 -0.54 1.51
CA VAL A 217 13.01 -1.16 2.82
C VAL A 217 11.85 -2.13 2.69
N LYS A 218 11.99 -3.36 3.17
CA LYS A 218 10.91 -4.34 3.22
C LYS A 218 10.20 -4.23 4.56
N GLN A 219 8.87 -4.10 4.54
CA GLN A 219 8.04 -4.15 5.73
C GLN A 219 6.97 -5.23 5.55
N GLU A 220 7.13 -6.33 6.28
CA GLU A 220 6.28 -7.52 6.11
C GLU A 220 5.20 -7.60 7.18
N ILE A 221 3.95 -7.77 6.76
CA ILE A 221 2.81 -7.99 7.65
C ILE A 221 2.65 -9.49 7.86
N VAL A 222 3.19 -9.97 8.97
CA VAL A 222 3.11 -11.38 9.37
C VAL A 222 1.74 -11.68 9.98
N ILE A 223 1.03 -12.69 9.44
CA ILE A 223 -0.31 -13.08 9.91
C ILE A 223 -0.30 -13.47 11.39
N ASP A 224 0.69 -14.26 11.81
CA ASP A 224 0.73 -14.88 13.14
C ASP A 224 1.71 -14.18 14.10
N SER A 225 1.85 -12.86 13.96
CA SER A 225 2.56 -12.02 14.91
C SER A 225 1.73 -11.80 16.18
N ASP A 226 2.37 -11.59 17.33
CA ASP A 226 1.65 -11.28 18.57
C ASP A 226 0.85 -9.98 18.44
N GLU A 227 1.37 -9.00 17.70
CA GLU A 227 0.65 -7.77 17.36
C GLU A 227 -0.56 -8.05 16.47
N GLY A 228 -0.41 -8.87 15.42
CA GLY A 228 -1.52 -9.25 14.56
C GLY A 228 -2.63 -10.00 15.31
N ARG A 229 -2.25 -10.84 16.28
CA ARG A 229 -3.20 -11.54 17.16
C ARG A 229 -3.95 -10.56 18.06
N ALA A 230 -3.26 -9.61 18.66
CA ALA A 230 -3.87 -8.57 19.50
C ALA A 230 -4.82 -7.67 18.68
N ASP A 231 -4.44 -7.33 17.45
CA ASP A 231 -5.27 -6.55 16.52
C ASP A 231 -6.57 -7.28 16.18
N VAL A 232 -6.48 -8.57 15.83
CA VAL A 232 -7.66 -9.41 15.52
C VAL A 232 -8.53 -9.59 16.75
N GLU A 233 -7.95 -9.81 17.93
CA GLU A 233 -8.69 -9.92 19.19
C GLU A 233 -9.46 -8.63 19.50
N ARG A 234 -8.81 -7.47 19.37
CA ARG A 234 -9.45 -6.15 19.55
C ARG A 234 -10.62 -5.96 18.59
N TYR A 235 -10.40 -6.21 17.29
CA TYR A 235 -11.45 -6.10 16.27
C TYR A 235 -12.66 -6.99 16.61
N LEU A 236 -12.41 -8.28 16.90
CA LEU A 236 -13.48 -9.21 17.24
C LEU A 236 -14.22 -8.78 18.51
N HIS A 237 -13.52 -8.33 19.54
CA HIS A 237 -14.14 -7.84 20.77
C HIS A 237 -15.07 -6.65 20.52
N ASP A 238 -14.61 -5.66 19.75
CA ASP A 238 -15.39 -4.46 19.47
C ASP A 238 -16.61 -4.75 18.59
N GLU A 239 -16.45 -5.55 17.53
CA GLU A 239 -17.57 -5.93 16.66
C GLU A 239 -18.59 -6.80 17.39
N LEU A 240 -18.15 -7.78 18.20
CA LEU A 240 -19.06 -8.61 18.98
C LEU A 240 -19.78 -7.80 20.06
N LYS A 241 -19.14 -6.77 20.63
CA LYS A 241 -19.77 -5.82 21.53
C LYS A 241 -20.87 -5.01 20.83
N LYS A 242 -20.61 -4.48 19.63
CA LYS A 242 -21.61 -3.77 18.81
C LYS A 242 -22.81 -4.66 18.48
N ILE A 243 -22.57 -5.89 18.03
CA ILE A 243 -23.65 -6.83 17.69
C ILE A 243 -24.49 -7.12 18.95
N ARG A 244 -23.86 -7.35 20.11
CA ARG A 244 -24.57 -7.58 21.38
C ARG A 244 -25.46 -6.40 21.79
N GLU A 245 -25.03 -5.18 21.52
CA GLU A 245 -25.78 -3.95 21.82
C GLU A 245 -26.95 -3.75 20.84
N ASN A 246 -26.78 -4.16 19.58
CA ASN A 246 -27.78 -3.99 18.52
C ASN A 246 -28.81 -5.15 18.41
N LEU A 247 -28.54 -6.33 18.97
CA LEU A 247 -29.40 -7.50 18.87
C LEU A 247 -29.66 -8.17 20.24
N PRO A 248 -30.66 -7.69 21.01
CA PRO A 248 -30.96 -8.19 22.35
C PRO A 248 -31.24 -9.71 22.40
N GLU A 249 -31.81 -10.29 21.35
CA GLU A 249 -32.21 -11.70 21.30
C GLU A 249 -31.06 -12.69 21.01
N THR A 250 -29.89 -12.22 20.53
CA THR A 250 -28.75 -13.09 20.18
C THR A 250 -27.73 -13.28 21.30
N ARG A 251 -28.01 -12.73 22.50
CA ARG A 251 -27.12 -12.71 23.66
C ARG A 251 -26.48 -14.08 23.98
N LYS A 252 -27.24 -15.18 23.87
CA LYS A 252 -26.76 -16.54 24.16
C LYS A 252 -25.84 -17.12 23.08
N LEU A 253 -26.08 -16.81 21.80
CA LEU A 253 -25.28 -17.32 20.68
C LEU A 253 -23.93 -16.60 20.59
N LEU A 254 -23.90 -15.30 20.85
CA LEU A 254 -22.68 -14.49 20.92
C LEU A 254 -21.76 -14.94 22.06
N LEU A 255 -22.29 -15.18 23.26
CA LEU A 255 -21.53 -15.75 24.37
C LEU A 255 -20.92 -17.12 24.03
N TYR A 256 -21.62 -17.95 23.25
CA TYR A 256 -21.10 -19.23 22.79
C TYR A 256 -19.98 -19.10 21.75
N VAL A 257 -20.11 -18.20 20.77
CA VAL A 257 -19.06 -17.96 19.76
C VAL A 257 -17.84 -17.29 20.37
N VAL A 258 -18.02 -16.23 21.18
CA VAL A 258 -16.94 -15.53 21.89
C VAL A 258 -16.18 -16.51 22.78
N SER A 259 -16.89 -17.33 23.58
CA SER A 259 -16.24 -18.33 24.44
C SER A 259 -15.54 -19.42 23.63
N LYS A 260 -16.13 -19.97 22.56
CA LYS A 260 -15.49 -21.05 21.80
C LYS A 260 -14.32 -20.57 20.93
N VAL A 261 -14.39 -19.37 20.37
CA VAL A 261 -13.35 -18.81 19.49
C VAL A 261 -12.17 -18.28 20.31
N LEU A 262 -12.41 -17.64 21.47
CA LEU A 262 -11.34 -17.11 22.33
C LEU A 262 -10.77 -18.16 23.32
N VAL A 263 -11.59 -19.06 23.88
CA VAL A 263 -11.10 -20.09 24.85
C VAL A 263 -10.25 -21.17 24.18
N SER A 264 -10.38 -21.36 22.86
CA SER A 264 -9.50 -22.24 22.07
C SER A 264 -8.01 -21.85 22.16
N ARG A 265 -7.68 -20.61 22.56
CA ARG A 265 -6.29 -20.14 22.74
C ARG A 265 -5.77 -20.15 24.18
N TYR A 266 -6.62 -20.34 25.19
CA TYR A 266 -6.20 -20.33 26.60
C TYR A 266 -6.10 -21.71 27.26
N ILE A 267 -6.51 -22.77 26.58
CA ILE A 267 -6.22 -24.15 27.02
C ILE A 267 -5.09 -24.69 26.16
N GLY A 268 -3.85 -24.37 26.56
CA GLY A 268 -2.69 -25.15 26.16
C GLY A 268 -2.83 -26.57 26.70
N THR A 269 -3.45 -27.46 25.94
CA THR A 269 -3.27 -28.90 26.14
C THR A 269 -2.12 -29.36 25.29
N THR A 270 -0.95 -29.44 25.91
CA THR A 270 0.15 -30.32 25.50
C THR A 270 -0.42 -31.72 25.23
N TYR A 271 -0.55 -32.09 23.96
CA TYR A 271 -0.63 -33.49 23.57
C TYR A 271 0.73 -33.91 23.04
N CYS A 272 1.46 -34.67 23.86
CA CYS A 272 2.53 -35.55 23.42
C CYS A 272 2.02 -37.02 23.43
N PRO A 273 2.62 -37.91 22.63
CA PRO A 273 1.87 -38.85 21.80
C PRO A 273 2.07 -40.33 22.17
N ALA A 274 1.09 -41.14 21.75
CA ALA A 274 1.16 -42.59 21.48
C ALA A 274 1.40 -43.59 22.66
N GLY A 275 0.56 -44.64 22.72
CA GLY A 275 1.01 -45.91 23.33
C GLY A 275 -0.02 -46.89 23.93
N VAL A 276 -1.00 -47.37 23.14
CA VAL A 276 -1.63 -48.73 23.17
C VAL A 276 -2.39 -49.24 24.44
N PRO A 277 -3.63 -49.76 24.29
CA PRO A 277 -4.27 -50.60 25.31
C PRO A 277 -3.91 -52.09 25.11
N MET A 278 -3.50 -52.78 26.17
CA MET A 278 -3.43 -54.25 26.16
C MET A 278 -4.44 -54.82 27.15
N ILE A 279 -5.46 -55.48 26.60
CA ILE A 279 -6.36 -56.39 27.31
C ILE A 279 -5.57 -57.68 27.56
N SER A 280 -5.54 -58.18 28.80
CA SER A 280 -5.66 -59.62 29.04
C SER A 280 -6.20 -59.89 30.45
N ARG A 281 -7.12 -60.86 30.49
CA ARG A 281 -7.73 -61.45 31.68
C ARG A 281 -6.73 -62.38 32.36
N LEU A 282 -6.95 -62.54 33.66
CA LEU A 282 -6.32 -63.43 34.67
C LEU A 282 -5.00 -62.92 35.25
#